data_AF-A0AAV6YSD2-F1
#
_entry.id   AF-A0AAV6YSD2-F1
#
_cell.length_a   1.000
_cell.length_b   1.000
_cell.length_c   1.000
_cell.angle_alpha   90.00
_cell.angle_beta   90.00
_cell.angle_gamma   90.00
#
_symmetry.space_group_name_H-M   'P 1'
#
loop_
_entity.id
_entity.type
_entity.pdbx_description
1 polymer ?
#
loop_
_entity_poly.entity_id
_entity_poly.type
_entity_poly.pdbx_seq_one_letter_code
_entity_poly.pdbx_strand_id
1 'polypeptide(L)' 'KLKRDFPSALVFSTDDYFLAEDGSYIYDPDLLQDAHKWNQKRARKAMSRGRTPIIIDNTNILAWHMKPYAVM' A
#
# COMPACT_ATOMS: atom_id res chain seq x y z
N LYS A 1 -11.15 -3.61 14.70
CA LYS A 1 -10.57 -3.56 13.32
C LYS A 1 -9.82 -2.24 13.24
N LEU A 2 -8.55 -2.22 12.83
CA LEU A 2 -7.67 -1.04 12.95
C LEU A 2 -8.29 0.27 12.46
N LYS A 3 -9.01 0.27 11.32
CA LYS A 3 -9.72 1.45 10.79
C LYS A 3 -10.83 2.00 11.70
N ARG A 4 -11.49 1.16 12.51
CA ARG A 4 -12.48 1.59 13.50
C ARG A 4 -11.81 2.30 14.67
N ASP A 5 -10.70 1.74 15.12
CA ASP A 5 -9.98 2.21 16.30
C ASP A 5 -9.07 3.42 15.95
N PHE A 6 -8.66 3.53 14.67
CA PHE A 6 -7.92 4.65 14.08
C PHE A 6 -8.59 5.13 12.77
N PRO A 7 -9.63 5.98 12.86
CA PRO A 7 -10.38 6.44 11.68
C PRO A 7 -9.52 7.19 10.65
N SER A 8 -8.49 7.89 11.11
CA SER A 8 -7.53 8.64 10.29
C SER A 8 -6.45 7.77 9.64
N ALA A 9 -6.39 6.47 9.95
CA ALA A 9 -5.39 5.57 9.41
C ALA A 9 -5.41 5.56 7.88
N LEU A 10 -4.24 5.63 7.29
CA LEU A 10 -4.07 5.47 5.85
C LEU A 10 -3.71 4.01 5.56
N VAL A 11 -4.50 3.36 4.71
CA VAL A 11 -4.26 1.98 4.27
C VAL A 11 -3.75 2.05 2.85
N PHE A 12 -2.66 1.34 2.58
CA PHE A 12 -2.03 1.27 1.27
C PHE A 12 -1.86 -0.19 0.87
N SER A 13 -2.61 -0.61 -0.14
CA SER A 13 -2.47 -1.93 -0.77
C SER A 13 -1.87 -1.81 -2.16
N THR A 14 -1.16 -2.85 -2.60
CA THR A 14 -0.71 -2.95 -3.99
C THR A 14 -1.89 -3.21 -4.92
N ASP A 15 -2.91 -3.94 -4.43
CA ASP A 15 -4.13 -4.25 -5.20
C ASP A 15 -4.93 -3.01 -5.58
N ASP A 16 -4.78 -1.89 -4.84
CA ASP A 16 -5.38 -0.60 -5.20
C ASP A 16 -4.99 -0.16 -6.62
N TYR A 17 -3.87 -0.64 -7.17
CA TYR A 17 -3.40 -0.31 -8.52
C TYR A 17 -4.25 -0.96 -9.62
N PHE A 18 -4.85 -2.10 -9.29
CA PHE A 18 -5.60 -2.94 -10.22
C PHE A 18 -7.12 -2.76 -10.08
N LEU A 19 -7.56 -1.85 -9.20
CA LEU A 19 -8.96 -1.46 -9.06
C LEU A 19 -9.30 -0.36 -10.05
N ALA A 20 -10.25 -0.64 -10.94
CA ALA A 20 -10.84 0.34 -11.83
C ALA A 20 -11.86 1.22 -11.09
N GLU A 21 -12.24 2.34 -11.72
CA GLU A 21 -13.19 3.31 -11.14
C GLU A 21 -14.59 2.71 -10.88
N ASP A 22 -14.98 1.69 -11.66
CA ASP A 22 -16.22 0.94 -11.49
C ASP A 22 -16.16 -0.13 -10.39
N GLY A 23 -15.00 -0.27 -9.73
CA GLY A 23 -14.75 -1.26 -8.69
C GLY A 23 -14.35 -2.64 -9.20
N SER A 24 -14.22 -2.83 -10.51
CA SER A 24 -13.69 -4.09 -11.07
C SER A 24 -12.19 -4.24 -10.75
N TYR A 25 -11.77 -5.49 -10.52
CA TYR A 25 -10.36 -5.83 -10.27
C TYR A 25 -9.78 -6.50 -11.51
N ILE A 26 -8.79 -5.85 -12.13
CA ILE A 26 -8.15 -6.30 -13.37
C ILE A 26 -6.66 -6.47 -13.10
N TYR A 27 -6.26 -7.68 -12.71
CA TYR A 27 -4.87 -8.00 -12.44
C TYR A 27 -4.07 -8.18 -13.72
N ASP A 28 -2.89 -7.56 -13.76
CA ASP A 28 -1.89 -7.75 -14.81
C ASP A 28 -0.52 -8.02 -14.15
N PRO A 29 0.05 -9.24 -14.30
CA PRO A 29 1.33 -9.58 -13.71
C PRO A 29 2.49 -8.74 -14.26
N ASP A 30 2.42 -8.26 -15.50
CA ASP A 30 3.48 -7.45 -16.11
C ASP A 30 3.58 -6.07 -15.42
N LEU A 31 2.48 -5.61 -14.82
CA LEU A 31 2.41 -4.35 -14.09
C LEU A 31 2.69 -4.49 -12.59
N LEU A 32 2.86 -5.71 -12.06
CA LEU A 32 3.01 -5.94 -10.62
C LEU A 32 4.20 -5.18 -10.01
N GLN A 33 5.33 -5.13 -10.72
CA GLN A 33 6.50 -4.41 -10.24
C GLN A 33 6.22 -2.91 -10.12
N ASP A 34 5.50 -2.33 -11.08
CA ASP A 34 5.17 -0.91 -11.07
C ASP A 34 4.08 -0.59 -10.06
N ALA A 35 3.12 -1.49 -9.86
CA ALA A 35 2.14 -1.41 -8.78
C ALA A 35 2.83 -1.34 -7.40
N HIS A 36 3.86 -2.17 -7.16
CA HIS A 36 4.65 -2.10 -5.93
C HIS A 36 5.40 -0.77 -5.77
N LYS A 37 6.07 -0.28 -6.83
CA LYS A 37 6.76 1.03 -6.79
C LYS A 37 5.78 2.16 -6.51
N TRP A 38 4.60 2.12 -7.13
CA TRP A 38 3.53 3.08 -6.92
C TRP A 38 3.02 3.06 -5.48
N ASN A 39 2.81 1.87 -4.90
CA ASN A 39 2.39 1.71 -3.51
C ASN A 39 3.44 2.28 -2.53
N GLN A 40 4.72 1.93 -2.72
CA GLN A 40 5.83 2.45 -1.93
C GLN A 40 5.92 3.99 -1.99
N LYS A 41 5.71 4.60 -3.17
CA LYS A 41 5.72 6.05 -3.32
C LYS A 41 4.60 6.73 -2.53
N ARG A 42 3.39 6.14 -2.52
CA ARG A 42 2.25 6.64 -1.73
C ARG A 42 2.54 6.56 -0.23
N ALA A 43 3.03 5.41 0.24
CA ALA A 43 3.41 5.21 1.64
C ALA A 43 4.49 6.22 2.09
N ARG A 44 5.58 6.34 1.32
CA ARG A 44 6.67 7.30 1.60
C ARG A 44 6.16 8.73 1.72
N LYS A 45 5.30 9.15 0.78
CA LYS A 45 4.72 10.50 0.78
C LYS A 45 3.83 10.76 2.00
N ALA A 46 3.12 9.75 2.48
CA ALA A 46 2.33 9.87 3.70
C ALA A 46 3.22 9.96 4.95
N MET A 47 4.26 9.11 5.02
CA MET A 47 5.25 9.13 6.11
C MET A 47 5.98 10.48 6.18
N SER A 48 6.45 11.00 5.04
CA SER A 48 7.14 12.29 4.98
C SER A 48 6.27 13.50 5.37
N ARG A 49 4.94 13.32 5.38
CA ARG A 49 3.97 14.32 5.82
C ARG A 49 3.53 14.11 7.28
N GLY A 50 4.19 13.22 8.01
CA GLY A 50 3.88 12.91 9.41
C GLY A 50 2.52 12.23 9.63
N ARG A 51 1.97 11.57 8.61
CA ARG A 51 0.67 10.87 8.74
C ARG A 51 0.84 9.61 9.58
N THR A 52 -0.05 9.40 10.54
CA THR A 52 -0.03 8.23 11.42
C THR A 52 -1.43 7.82 11.89
N PRO A 53 -1.75 6.51 12.02
CA PRO A 53 -0.92 5.38 11.59
C PRO A 53 -1.02 5.14 10.07
N ILE A 54 0.03 4.56 9.51
CA ILE A 54 0.08 4.07 8.13
C ILE A 54 0.07 2.54 8.18
N ILE A 55 -0.81 1.92 7.39
CA ILE A 55 -1.00 0.48 7.31
C ILE A 55 -0.63 0.05 5.88
N ILE A 56 0.31 -0.88 5.77
CA ILE A 56 0.69 -1.48 4.48
C ILE A 56 -0.01 -2.84 4.39
N ASP A 57 -1.15 -2.87 3.71
CA ASP A 57 -2.03 -4.04 3.60
C ASP A 57 -1.61 -4.94 2.43
N ASN A 58 -0.33 -5.34 2.46
CA ASN A 58 0.21 -6.34 1.54
C ASN A 58 0.40 -7.65 2.31
N THR A 59 0.42 -8.76 1.57
CA THR A 59 0.63 -10.09 2.14
C THR A 59 1.98 -10.24 2.86
N ASN A 60 3.01 -9.50 2.42
CA ASN A 60 4.33 -9.46 3.06
C ASN A 60 4.94 -10.85 3.34
N ILE A 61 4.67 -11.82 2.46
CA ILE A 61 5.06 -13.23 2.62
C ILE A 61 6.57 -13.40 2.89
N LEU A 62 7.40 -12.52 2.30
CA LEU A 62 8.86 -12.57 2.39
C LEU A 62 9.38 -11.27 2.99
N ALA A 63 10.42 -11.36 3.83
CA ALA A 63 10.93 -10.22 4.59
C ALA A 63 11.33 -9.02 3.69
N TRP A 64 11.84 -9.29 2.49
CA TRP A 64 12.21 -8.25 1.55
C TRP A 64 11.02 -7.48 0.96
N HIS A 65 9.79 -8.02 1.01
CA HIS A 65 8.57 -7.27 0.65
C HIS A 65 8.29 -6.14 1.66
N MET A 66 8.64 -6.35 2.93
CA MET A 66 8.48 -5.36 4.01
C MET A 66 9.62 -4.34 4.03
N LYS A 67 10.84 -4.78 3.70
CA LYS A 67 12.06 -3.94 3.71
C LYS A 67 11.86 -2.53 3.15
N PRO A 68 11.27 -2.30 1.95
CA PRO A 68 11.15 -0.95 1.42
C PRO A 68 10.33 -0.02 2.31
N TYR A 69 9.38 -0.52 3.10
CA TYR A 69 8.53 0.28 3.99
C TYR A 69 9.15 0.48 5.38
N ALA A 70 9.89 -0.51 5.88
CA ALA A 70 10.50 -0.46 7.22
C ALA A 70 11.71 0.50 7.30
N VAL A 71 12.34 0.80 6.16
CA VAL A 71 13.53 1.66 6.07
C VAL A 71 13.23 3.07 5.53
N MET A 72 11.95 3.43 5.34
CA MET A 72 11.54 4.76 4.84
C MET A 72 11.64 5.85 5.89
#